data_AF-A0A6P7GYK0-F1
#
_entry.id   AF-A0A6P7GYK0-F1
#
_cell.length_a   1.000
_cell.length_b   1.000
_cell.length_c   1.000
_cell.angle_alpha   90.00
_cell.angle_beta   90.00
_cell.angle_gamma   90.00
#
_symmetry.space_group_name_H-M   'P 1'
#
loop_
_entity.id
_entity.type
_entity.pdbx_description
1 polymer ?
#
loop_
_entity_poly.entity_id
_entity_poly.type
_entity_poly.pdbx_seq_one_letter_code
_entity_poly.pdbx_strand_id
1 'polypeptide(L)'
;MIFFDTHHKFIVEKIIVSENESDSHWQQNDYKGFSPSVDWDTVDFTKSPAIQELPVISAICQPTANGAVKVEDGKITVKGYAWSGGGQKIVRVDVTIDGGKTWHVAKFDHQDKTPPPKHWSWTLWSIEIPVDANLKSV
;
A
#
# COMPACT_ATOMS: atom_id res chain seq x y z
N MET A 1 -17.64 12.55 16.44
CA MET A 1 -16.82 11.60 15.66
C MET A 1 -17.27 10.19 16.02
N ILE A 2 -17.50 9.27 15.05
CA ILE A 2 -17.76 7.85 15.37
C ILE A 2 -16.40 7.16 15.37
N PHE A 3 -15.93 6.69 16.54
CA PHE A 3 -14.72 5.88 16.63
C PHE A 3 -15.00 4.47 16.13
N PHE A 4 -14.38 4.11 15.02
CA PHE A 4 -14.13 2.72 14.69
C PHE A 4 -12.67 2.46 15.02
N ASP A 5 -12.42 1.84 16.17
CA ASP A 5 -11.13 1.23 16.42
C ASP A 5 -10.93 0.13 15.35
N THR A 6 -9.89 0.30 14.54
CA THR A 6 -9.69 -0.40 13.28
C THR A 6 -9.65 -1.91 13.48
N HIS A 7 -10.69 -2.59 13.01
CA HIS A 7 -10.81 -4.06 12.89
C HIS A 7 -10.65 -4.88 14.19
N HIS A 8 -11.47 -4.58 15.22
CA HIS A 8 -11.66 -5.55 16.30
C HIS A 8 -12.37 -6.82 15.84
N LYS A 9 -11.75 -7.96 16.14
CA LYS A 9 -12.14 -9.31 15.71
C LYS A 9 -13.32 -9.91 16.50
N PHE A 10 -13.96 -9.14 17.38
CA PHE A 10 -15.11 -9.54 18.21
C PHE A 10 -16.26 -8.52 18.11
N ILE A 11 -17.44 -8.90 18.60
CA ILE A 11 -18.69 -8.13 18.54
C ILE A 11 -18.49 -6.71 19.10
N VAL A 12 -19.06 -5.69 18.45
CA VAL A 12 -19.03 -4.30 18.94
C VAL A 12 -19.84 -4.20 20.24
N GLU A 13 -19.19 -3.88 21.35
CA GLU A 13 -19.83 -3.80 22.67
C GLU A 13 -20.42 -2.43 23.00
N LYS A 14 -19.81 -1.34 22.53
CA LYS A 14 -20.18 0.03 22.90
C LYS A 14 -19.87 1.04 21.81
N ILE A 15 -20.79 1.99 21.60
CA ILE A 15 -20.61 3.15 20.72
C ILE A 15 -20.82 4.40 21.56
N ILE A 16 -19.86 5.33 21.51
CA ILE A 16 -19.88 6.60 22.27
C ILE A 16 -19.67 7.74 21.29
N VAL A 17 -20.50 8.77 21.38
CA VAL A 17 -20.26 10.05 20.70
C VAL A 17 -19.49 10.95 21.66
N SER A 18 -18.35 11.47 21.21
CA SER A 18 -17.47 12.35 21.99
C SER A 18 -17.03 13.55 21.15
N GLU A 19 -16.68 14.62 21.84
CA GLU A 19 -16.00 15.80 21.26
C GLU A 19 -14.50 15.54 21.04
N ASN A 20 -13.92 14.59 21.78
CA ASN A 20 -12.50 14.25 21.72
C ASN A 20 -12.25 12.90 21.03
N GLU A 21 -10.98 12.67 20.66
CA GLU A 21 -10.49 11.37 20.22
C GLU A 21 -10.69 10.27 21.28
N SER A 22 -10.69 9.00 20.84
CA SER A 22 -10.68 7.87 21.78
C SER A 22 -9.46 7.97 22.69
N ASP A 23 -9.67 7.86 24.00
CA ASP A 23 -8.58 7.86 24.99
C ASP A 23 -7.83 6.50 25.06
N SER A 24 -8.17 5.54 24.19
CA SER A 24 -7.51 4.23 24.14
C SER A 24 -6.03 4.35 23.79
N HIS A 25 -5.22 3.42 24.33
CA HIS A 25 -3.78 3.38 24.04
C HIS A 25 -3.50 3.32 22.53
N TRP A 26 -4.26 2.52 21.78
CA TRP A 26 -4.07 2.38 20.33
C TRP A 26 -4.34 3.65 19.53
N GLN A 27 -5.25 4.51 19.98
CA GLN A 27 -5.51 5.80 19.31
C GLN A 27 -4.50 6.88 19.75
N GLN A 28 -4.15 6.92 21.04
CA GLN A 28 -3.32 8.00 21.59
C GLN A 28 -1.81 7.75 21.45
N ASN A 29 -1.35 6.52 21.63
CA ASN A 29 0.06 6.15 21.82
C ASN A 29 0.56 5.05 20.86
N ASP A 30 -0.17 4.76 19.80
CA ASP A 30 0.24 3.83 18.73
C ASP A 30 -0.21 4.41 17.36
N TYR A 31 0.14 3.74 16.26
CA TYR A 31 -0.31 4.05 14.90
C TYR A 31 -0.13 5.52 14.48
N LYS A 32 1.07 6.05 14.74
CA LYS A 32 1.50 7.41 14.39
C LYS A 32 2.83 7.41 13.65
N GLY A 33 3.01 8.34 12.72
CA GLY A 33 4.24 8.47 11.93
C GLY A 33 5.19 9.51 12.53
N PHE A 34 6.47 9.18 12.67
CA PHE A 34 7.47 10.07 13.25
C PHE A 34 8.63 10.34 12.28
N SER A 35 9.38 11.41 12.56
CA SER A 35 10.64 11.71 11.86
C SER A 35 11.62 10.54 12.03
N PRO A 36 12.43 10.19 11.01
CA PRO A 36 13.48 9.18 11.12
C PRO A 36 14.54 9.45 12.20
N SER A 37 14.57 10.67 12.77
CA SER A 37 15.48 11.08 13.84
C SER A 37 14.94 10.85 15.26
N VAL A 38 13.68 10.44 15.40
CA VAL A 38 13.04 10.17 16.70
C VAL A 38 13.34 8.73 17.11
N ASP A 39 13.65 8.55 18.39
CA ASP A 39 13.91 7.23 19.01
C ASP A 39 13.04 7.09 20.29
N TRP A 40 13.07 5.92 20.93
CA TRP A 40 12.22 5.58 22.07
C TRP A 40 12.36 6.49 23.28
N ASP A 41 13.53 7.10 23.47
CA ASP A 41 13.80 8.04 24.56
C ASP A 41 13.33 9.48 24.25
N THR A 42 13.01 9.77 23.00
CA THR A 42 12.65 11.11 22.51
C THR A 42 11.25 11.20 21.89
N VAL A 43 10.56 10.06 21.73
CA VAL A 43 9.22 10.02 21.12
C VAL A 43 8.18 10.73 21.97
N ASP A 44 7.37 11.55 21.31
CA ASP A 44 6.24 12.25 21.90
C ASP A 44 5.03 12.09 20.97
N PHE A 45 4.13 11.19 21.36
CA PHE A 45 2.95 10.82 20.56
C PHE A 45 1.96 11.97 20.36
N THR A 46 2.05 13.06 21.14
CA THR A 46 1.20 14.23 20.96
C THR A 46 1.59 15.07 19.74
N LYS A 47 2.82 14.88 19.21
CA LYS A 47 3.36 15.62 18.07
C LYS A 47 2.99 15.04 16.70
N SER A 48 2.35 13.89 16.66
CA SER A 48 1.86 13.28 15.42
C SER A 48 0.35 13.03 15.50
N PRO A 49 -0.41 13.32 14.44
CA PRO A 49 -1.80 12.88 14.34
C PRO A 49 -1.87 11.34 14.22
N ALA A 50 -2.96 10.75 14.73
CA ALA A 50 -3.26 9.33 14.51
C ALA A 50 -3.50 9.05 13.03
N ILE A 51 -2.99 7.91 12.53
CA ILE A 51 -3.20 7.50 11.14
C ILE A 51 -4.69 7.21 10.92
N GLN A 52 -5.26 7.82 9.87
CA GLN A 52 -6.64 7.61 9.44
C GLN A 52 -6.65 7.16 7.97
N GLU A 53 -6.46 8.11 7.06
CA GLU A 53 -6.19 7.80 5.66
C GLU A 53 -4.72 7.40 5.48
N LEU A 54 -4.51 6.33 4.72
CA LEU A 54 -3.18 5.84 4.39
C LEU A 54 -2.68 6.43 3.06
N PRO A 55 -1.36 6.58 2.89
CA PRO A 55 -0.77 7.03 1.63
C PRO A 55 -0.94 5.98 0.52
N VAL A 56 -0.56 6.35 -0.70
CA VAL A 56 -0.45 5.40 -1.80
C VAL A 56 0.64 4.36 -1.51
N ILE A 57 0.31 3.09 -1.75
CA ILE A 57 1.21 1.95 -1.62
C ILE A 57 1.12 1.05 -2.85
N SER A 58 2.19 0.32 -3.12
CA SER A 58 2.21 -0.75 -4.11
C SER A 58 3.25 -1.80 -3.74
N ALA A 59 3.02 -3.05 -4.11
CA ALA A 59 3.98 -4.12 -3.90
C ALA A 59 3.98 -5.11 -5.07
N ILE A 60 5.17 -5.66 -5.35
CA ILE A 60 5.35 -6.79 -6.27
C ILE A 60 5.03 -8.07 -5.50
N CYS A 61 4.17 -8.91 -6.06
CA CYS A 61 3.81 -10.23 -5.50
C CYS A 61 4.37 -11.39 -6.34
N GLN A 62 4.67 -11.13 -7.61
CA GLN A 62 5.31 -12.09 -8.51
C GLN A 62 6.34 -11.33 -9.36
N PRO A 63 7.61 -11.78 -9.41
CA PRO A 63 8.19 -12.88 -8.62
C PRO A 63 8.23 -12.64 -7.11
N THR A 64 8.49 -13.70 -6.35
CA THR A 64 8.88 -13.59 -4.94
C THR A 64 10.29 -13.03 -4.83
N ALA A 65 10.63 -12.45 -3.68
CA ALA A 65 12.00 -12.00 -3.41
C ALA A 65 13.00 -13.16 -3.63
N ASN A 66 14.04 -12.90 -4.43
CA ASN A 66 15.07 -13.87 -4.84
C ASN A 66 14.53 -15.12 -5.58
N GLY A 67 13.27 -15.10 -6.03
CA GLY A 67 12.70 -16.16 -6.86
C GLY A 67 13.14 -16.02 -8.30
N ALA A 68 13.57 -17.12 -8.92
CA ALA A 68 13.90 -17.13 -10.34
C ALA A 68 12.63 -16.89 -11.19
N VAL A 69 12.71 -15.96 -12.14
CA VAL A 69 11.66 -15.70 -13.12
C VAL A 69 12.03 -16.37 -14.41
N LYS A 70 11.13 -17.18 -14.95
CA LYS A 70 11.30 -17.74 -16.29
C LYS A 70 11.15 -16.62 -17.33
N VAL A 71 12.08 -16.60 -18.28
CA VAL A 71 11.96 -15.73 -19.46
C VAL A 71 11.13 -16.46 -20.52
N GLU A 72 10.05 -15.84 -20.96
CA GLU A 72 9.16 -16.34 -22.00
C GLU A 72 9.13 -15.32 -23.14
N ASP A 73 9.53 -15.76 -24.34
CA ASP A 73 9.62 -14.92 -25.54
C ASP A 73 10.41 -13.60 -25.33
N GLY A 74 11.52 -13.68 -24.59
CA GLY A 74 12.37 -12.54 -24.27
C GLY A 74 11.76 -11.55 -23.28
N LYS A 75 10.74 -11.95 -22.52
CA LYS A 75 10.08 -11.12 -21.52
C LYS A 75 9.95 -11.83 -20.19
N ILE A 76 9.83 -11.05 -19.13
CA ILE A 76 9.44 -11.51 -17.81
C ILE A 76 8.08 -10.93 -17.43
N THR A 77 7.26 -11.71 -16.71
CA THR A 77 5.98 -11.25 -16.18
C THR A 77 6.14 -10.84 -14.73
N VAL A 78 5.73 -9.61 -14.42
CA VAL A 78 5.70 -9.06 -13.06
C VAL A 78 4.27 -8.70 -12.69
N LYS A 79 3.85 -9.02 -11.47
CA LYS A 79 2.50 -8.77 -10.97
C LYS A 79 2.53 -8.22 -9.56
N GLY A 80 1.52 -7.44 -9.22
CA GLY A 80 1.38 -6.86 -7.90
C GLY A 80 0.04 -6.22 -7.65
N TYR A 81 -0.03 -5.49 -6.55
CA TYR A 81 -1.16 -4.63 -6.22
C TYR A 81 -0.69 -3.19 -5.97
N ALA A 82 -1.63 -2.26 -6.08
CA ALA A 82 -1.49 -0.87 -5.67
C ALA A 82 -2.78 -0.42 -5.00
N TRP A 83 -2.69 0.47 -4.02
CA TRP A 83 -3.85 0.98 -3.28
C TRP A 83 -3.54 2.35 -2.67
N SER A 84 -4.56 3.18 -2.45
CA SER A 84 -4.44 4.47 -1.79
C SER A 84 -5.61 4.68 -0.84
N GLY A 85 -5.34 5.27 0.33
CA GLY A 85 -6.37 5.62 1.30
C GLY A 85 -7.33 6.71 0.80
N GLY A 86 -8.36 6.99 1.59
CA GLY A 86 -9.36 8.01 1.28
C GLY A 86 -10.22 7.70 0.04
N GLY A 87 -10.16 6.47 -0.50
CA GLY A 87 -10.92 6.05 -1.67
C GLY A 87 -10.35 6.61 -2.98
N GLN A 88 -9.09 7.04 -2.94
CA GLN A 88 -8.40 7.65 -4.06
C GLN A 88 -8.02 6.60 -5.11
N LYS A 89 -8.23 6.96 -6.38
CA LYS A 89 -7.99 6.06 -7.51
C LYS A 89 -6.50 5.93 -7.81
N ILE A 90 -6.02 4.70 -8.03
CA ILE A 90 -4.72 4.46 -8.66
C ILE A 90 -4.79 4.84 -10.13
N VAL A 91 -4.03 5.85 -10.53
CA VAL A 91 -4.02 6.34 -11.91
C VAL A 91 -2.90 5.73 -12.77
N ARG A 92 -1.82 5.27 -12.14
CA ARG A 92 -0.67 4.66 -12.82
C ARG A 92 0.14 3.79 -11.86
N VAL A 93 0.76 2.74 -12.38
CA VAL A 93 1.83 1.98 -11.71
C VAL A 93 2.99 1.90 -12.69
N ASP A 94 4.17 2.34 -12.25
CA ASP A 94 5.41 2.32 -13.02
C ASP A 94 6.34 1.26 -12.43
N VAL A 95 6.93 0.42 -13.27
CA VAL A 95 7.80 -0.71 -12.87
C VAL A 95 9.18 -0.56 -13.51
N THR A 96 10.22 -0.85 -12.74
CA THR A 96 11.62 -0.80 -13.17
C THR A 96 12.32 -2.13 -12.90
N ILE A 97 13.28 -2.48 -13.77
CA ILE A 97 14.17 -3.65 -13.60
C ILE A 97 15.65 -3.26 -13.56
N ASP A 98 15.96 -1.95 -13.61
CA ASP A 98 17.33 -1.42 -13.70
C ASP A 98 17.69 -0.46 -12.56
N GLY A 99 16.96 -0.58 -11.44
CA GLY A 99 17.15 0.24 -10.25
C GLY A 99 16.59 1.65 -10.37
N GLY A 100 15.57 1.84 -11.22
CA GLY A 100 14.87 3.12 -11.38
C GLY A 100 15.45 4.06 -12.44
N LYS A 101 16.31 3.56 -13.33
CA LYS A 101 16.83 4.35 -14.46
C LYS A 101 15.80 4.46 -15.58
N THR A 102 15.09 3.36 -15.86
CA THR A 102 13.98 3.32 -16.82
C THR A 102 12.74 2.71 -16.18
N TRP A 103 11.58 3.10 -16.70
CA TRP A 103 10.27 2.78 -16.13
C TRP A 103 9.30 2.35 -17.23
N HIS A 104 8.52 1.31 -16.95
CA HIS A 104 7.50 0.78 -17.82
C HIS A 104 6.13 0.86 -17.13
N VAL A 105 5.12 1.32 -17.86
CA VAL A 105 3.76 1.48 -17.32
C VAL A 105 3.05 0.14 -17.30
N ALA A 106 2.59 -0.29 -16.13
CA ALA A 106 1.84 -1.54 -15.97
C ALA A 106 0.39 -1.42 -16.44
N LYS A 107 -0.19 -2.56 -16.82
CA LYS A 107 -1.61 -2.68 -17.11
C LYS A 107 -2.38 -2.98 -15.83
N PHE A 108 -3.58 -2.42 -15.70
CA PHE A 108 -4.50 -2.80 -14.63
C PHE A 108 -5.34 -4.01 -15.05
N ASP A 109 -5.22 -5.08 -14.28
CA ASP A 109 -5.99 -6.31 -14.46
C ASP A 109 -7.36 -6.18 -13.79
N HIS A 110 -7.37 -5.58 -12.60
CA HIS A 110 -8.59 -5.32 -11.84
C HIS A 110 -8.51 -3.97 -11.15
N GLN A 111 -9.54 -3.15 -11.33
CA GLN A 111 -9.70 -1.86 -10.66
C GLN A 111 -11.20 -1.59 -10.44
N ASP A 112 -11.53 -1.01 -9.29
CA ASP A 112 -12.90 -0.58 -9.00
C ASP A 112 -13.40 0.40 -10.07
N LYS A 113 -14.68 0.25 -10.45
CA LYS A 113 -15.37 1.08 -11.45
C LYS A 113 -16.19 2.20 -10.80
N THR A 114 -16.26 2.25 -9.49
CA THR A 114 -16.89 3.35 -8.76
C THR A 114 -16.27 4.71 -9.13
N PRO A 115 -17.02 5.82 -9.02
CA PRO A 115 -16.45 7.14 -9.23
C PRO A 115 -15.53 7.52 -8.06
N PRO A 116 -14.43 8.26 -8.29
CA PRO A 116 -13.63 8.83 -7.22
C PRO A 116 -14.49 9.75 -6.30
N PRO A 117 -14.23 9.79 -4.98
CA PRO A 117 -13.20 9.07 -4.24
C PRO A 117 -13.77 7.78 -3.57
N LYS A 118 -14.29 6.83 -4.35
CA LYS A 118 -14.88 5.58 -3.81
C LYS A 118 -14.11 4.31 -4.20
N HIS A 119 -12.82 4.45 -4.54
CA HIS A 119 -11.96 3.33 -4.87
C HIS A 119 -11.37 2.70 -3.59
N TRP A 120 -12.21 1.99 -2.84
CA TRP A 120 -11.82 1.40 -1.55
C TRP A 120 -11.00 0.11 -1.70
N SER A 121 -11.17 -0.58 -2.82
CA SER A 121 -10.44 -1.81 -3.14
C SER A 121 -9.09 -1.55 -3.82
N TRP A 122 -8.17 -2.50 -3.70
CA TRP A 122 -6.89 -2.46 -4.39
C TRP A 122 -7.06 -2.51 -5.93
N THR A 123 -6.04 -2.01 -6.63
CA THR A 123 -5.85 -2.21 -8.07
C THR A 123 -4.83 -3.32 -8.27
N LEU A 124 -5.20 -4.40 -8.93
CA LEU A 124 -4.28 -5.46 -9.33
C LEU A 124 -3.68 -5.09 -10.69
N TRP A 125 -2.37 -5.25 -10.82
CA TRP A 125 -1.63 -4.87 -12.01
C TRP A 125 -0.66 -5.96 -12.46
N SER A 126 -0.39 -5.99 -13.76
CA SER A 126 0.62 -6.84 -14.37
C SER A 126 1.35 -6.13 -15.48
N ILE A 127 2.57 -6.59 -15.77
CA ILE A 127 3.39 -6.09 -16.86
C ILE A 127 4.29 -7.19 -17.40
N GLU A 128 4.49 -7.18 -18.72
CA GLU A 128 5.54 -7.95 -19.37
C GLU A 128 6.70 -7.01 -19.71
N ILE A 129 7.88 -7.26 -19.15
CA ILE A 129 9.06 -6.41 -19.35
C ILE A 129 10.07 -7.16 -20.24
N PRO A 130 10.54 -6.56 -21.34
CA PRO A 130 11.59 -7.14 -22.15
C PRO A 130 12.89 -7.32 -21.36
N VAL A 131 13.53 -8.46 -21.54
CA VAL A 131 14.86 -8.78 -21.01
C VAL A 131 15.74 -9.33 -22.12
N ASP A 132 17.04 -9.54 -21.85
CA ASP A 132 17.92 -10.19 -22.82
C ASP A 132 17.38 -11.59 -23.16
N ALA A 133 17.09 -11.82 -24.44
CA ALA A 133 16.51 -13.06 -24.94
C ALA A 133 17.43 -14.28 -24.75
N ASN A 134 18.72 -14.08 -24.46
CA ASN A 134 19.66 -15.15 -24.15
C ASN A 134 19.52 -15.66 -22.70
N LEU A 135 18.81 -14.92 -21.83
CA LEU A 135 18.55 -15.34 -20.46
C LEU A 135 17.41 -16.35 -20.44
N LYS A 136 17.65 -17.50 -19.79
CA LYS A 136 16.59 -18.51 -19.54
C LYS A 136 15.78 -18.20 -18.28
N SER A 137 16.42 -17.53 -17.32
CA SER A 137 15.81 -17.05 -16.09
C SER A 137 16.53 -15.80 -15.60
N VAL A 138 15.80 -14.94 -14.89
CA VAL A 138 16.32 -13.77 -14.16
C VAL A 138 16.15 -13.98 -12.66
#